data_AF-A0A2T2WM01-F1
#
_entry.id   AF-A0A2T2WM01-F1
#
_cell.length_a   1.000
_cell.length_b   1.000
_cell.length_c   1.000
_cell.angle_alpha   90.00
_cell.angle_beta   90.00
_cell.angle_gamma   90.00
#
_symmetry.space_group_name_H-M   'P 1'
#
loop_
_entity.id
_entity.type
_entity.pdbx_description
1 polymer ?
#
loop_
_entity_poly.entity_id
_entity_poly.type
_entity_poly.pdbx_seq_one_letter_code
_entity_poly.pdbx_strand_id
1 'polypeptide(L)'
;MNVAVDVGHGFTKACSERQRLFFPSLIAQAPAGVDLGEYAANETTQIDRVAYLVGDAARRHATPLWSRDKATDADTLRLVLVAAARLGATGPVTVATGLKPTRLERDHPDYRA
;
A
#
# COMPACT_ATOMS: atom_id res chain seq x y z
N MET A 1 -9.13 2.04 15.30
CA MET A 1 -9.69 2.79 14.15
C MET A 1 -10.11 1.81 13.06
N ASN A 2 -11.21 2.06 12.34
CA ASN A 2 -11.65 1.22 11.23
C ASN A 2 -11.23 1.84 9.89
N VAL A 3 -10.55 1.05 9.06
CA VAL A 3 -10.17 1.45 7.70
C VAL A 3 -10.48 0.33 6.72
N ALA A 4 -10.92 0.69 5.52
CA ALA A 4 -11.01 -0.22 4.39
C ALA A 4 -9.93 0.13 3.38
N VAL A 5 -9.18 -0.86 2.92
CA VAL A 5 -8.09 -0.68 1.95
C VAL A 5 -8.22 -1.73 0.84
N ASP A 6 -8.27 -1.26 -0.40
CA ASP A 6 -8.19 -2.08 -1.61
C ASP A 6 -6.88 -1.74 -2.33
N VAL A 7 -5.93 -2.68 -2.32
CA VAL A 7 -4.68 -2.55 -3.08
C VAL A 7 -4.89 -3.13 -4.46
N GLY A 8 -5.22 -2.27 -5.41
CA GLY A 8 -5.34 -2.60 -6.82
C GLY A 8 -3.99 -2.87 -7.50
N HIS A 9 -4.02 -3.30 -8.76
CA HIS A 9 -2.80 -3.48 -9.55
C HIS A 9 -2.24 -2.15 -10.09
N GLY A 10 -3.11 -1.15 -10.25
CA GLY A 10 -2.74 0.19 -10.67
C GLY A 10 -2.83 1.21 -9.54
N PHE A 11 -3.86 1.11 -8.69
CA PHE A 11 -4.15 2.10 -7.67
C PHE A 11 -4.61 1.48 -6.36
N THR A 12 -4.13 2.07 -5.27
CA THR A 12 -4.56 1.78 -3.91
C THR A 12 -5.67 2.75 -3.56
N LYS A 13 -6.80 2.20 -3.14
CA LYS A 13 -7.97 2.93 -2.67
C LYS A 13 -8.10 2.65 -1.18
N ALA A 14 -8.35 3.69 -0.40
CA ALA A 14 -8.60 3.50 1.02
C ALA A 14 -9.63 4.49 1.54
N CYS A 15 -10.35 4.11 2.58
CA CYS A 15 -11.25 5.01 3.27
C CYS A 15 -11.32 4.72 4.77
N SER A 16 -11.60 5.79 5.51
CA SER A 16 -12.07 5.76 6.88
C SER A 16 -13.41 6.49 6.96
N GLU A 17 -13.96 6.64 8.17
CA GLU A 17 -15.13 7.47 8.43
C GLU A 17 -14.92 8.95 8.06
N ARG A 18 -13.67 9.42 8.04
CA ARG A 18 -13.33 10.85 7.91
C ARG A 18 -12.80 11.23 6.54
N GLN A 19 -12.15 10.31 5.83
CA GLN A 19 -11.47 10.63 4.59
C GLN A 19 -11.30 9.43 3.66
N ARG A 20 -11.01 9.73 2.39
CA ARG A 20 -10.74 8.77 1.33
C ARG A 20 -9.43 9.12 0.65
N LEU A 21 -8.70 8.09 0.23
CA LEU A 21 -7.42 8.22 -0.44
C LEU A 21 -7.40 7.39 -1.72
N PHE A 22 -6.68 7.92 -2.70
CA PHE A 22 -6.43 7.28 -3.98
C PHE A 22 -5.01 7.61 -4.44
N PHE A 23 -4.18 6.61 -4.65
CA PHE A 23 -2.80 6.81 -5.12
C PHE A 23 -2.32 5.59 -5.93
N PRO A 24 -1.32 5.76 -6.81
CA PRO A 24 -0.77 4.62 -7.56
C PRO A 24 -0.27 3.51 -6.62
N SER A 25 -0.57 2.24 -6.91
CA SER A 25 -0.08 1.08 -6.15
C SER A 25 1.38 0.79 -6.51
N LEU A 26 2.23 1.75 -6.20
CA LEU A 26 3.66 1.71 -6.46
C LEU A 26 4.38 1.93 -5.14
N ILE A 27 5.32 1.04 -4.85
CA ILE A 27 6.20 1.13 -3.71
C ILE A 27 7.57 0.61 -4.12
N ALA A 28 8.62 1.30 -3.67
CA ALA A 28 9.99 0.88 -3.87
C ALA A 28 10.79 1.34 -2.65
N GLN A 29 11.76 0.54 -2.22
CA GLN A 29 12.72 1.01 -1.23
C GLN A 29 13.41 2.26 -1.79
N ALA A 30 13.50 3.31 -0.99
CA ALA A 30 14.20 4.51 -1.40
C ALA A 30 15.67 4.14 -1.69
N PRO A 31 16.22 4.55 -2.85
CA PRO A 31 17.63 4.31 -3.14
C PRO A 31 18.48 4.96 -2.05
N ALA A 32 19.66 4.39 -1.79
CA ALA A 32 20.66 5.05 -0.95
C ALA A 32 20.98 6.41 -1.60
N GLY A 33 20.46 7.49 -1.02
CA GLY A 33 20.60 8.83 -1.55
C GLY A 33 21.93 9.44 -1.17
N VAL A 34 22.54 10.13 -2.14
CA VAL A 34 23.50 11.20 -1.85
C VAL A 34 22.66 12.43 -1.48
N ASP A 35 23.01 13.13 -0.40
CA ASP A 35 22.32 14.36 -0.01
C ASP A 35 22.55 15.44 -1.08
N LEU A 36 21.47 15.82 -1.77
CA LEU A 36 21.48 16.89 -2.78
C LEU A 36 20.77 18.16 -2.27
N GLY A 37 20.54 18.26 -0.96
CA GLY A 37 19.80 19.35 -0.34
C GLY A 37 18.32 19.40 -0.73
N GLU A 38 17.73 20.59 -0.68
CA GLU A 38 16.29 20.83 -0.87
C GLU A 38 15.76 20.44 -2.27
N TYR A 39 16.64 20.23 -3.25
CA TYR A 39 16.28 19.95 -4.64
C TYR A 39 16.00 18.47 -4.95
N ALA A 40 16.21 17.54 -4.01
CA ALA A 40 16.04 16.10 -4.24
C ALA A 40 15.20 15.36 -3.20
N ALA A 41 14.54 16.06 -2.27
CA ALA A 41 13.75 15.42 -1.24
C ALA A 41 12.44 14.86 -1.83
N ASN A 42 12.49 13.66 -2.41
CA ASN A 42 11.28 12.87 -2.56
C ASN A 42 10.77 12.54 -1.15
N GLU A 43 9.50 12.82 -0.88
CA GLU A 43 8.88 12.42 0.39
C GLU A 43 8.97 10.90 0.54
N THR A 44 9.60 10.46 1.64
CA THR A 44 9.74 9.03 1.94
C THR A 44 8.83 8.64 3.09
N THR A 45 8.31 7.42 3.04
CA THR A 45 7.57 6.80 4.13
C THR A 45 8.45 5.79 4.84
N GLN A 46 8.56 5.88 6.16
CA GLN A 46 9.30 4.91 6.98
C GLN A 46 8.40 3.73 7.31
N ILE A 47 8.85 2.52 6.97
CA ILE A 47 8.20 1.25 7.35
C ILE A 47 9.28 0.36 7.94
N ASP A 48 9.12 -0.04 9.21
CA ASP A 48 10.12 -0.85 9.94
C ASP A 48 11.55 -0.31 9.85
N ARG A 49 11.70 1.02 9.96
CA ARG A 49 12.98 1.77 9.85
C ARG A 49 13.64 1.72 8.46
N VAL A 50 12.89 1.30 7.44
CA VAL A 50 13.31 1.36 6.04
C VAL A 50 12.54 2.45 5.33
N ALA A 51 13.26 3.29 4.59
CA ALA A 51 12.67 4.35 3.78
C ALA A 51 12.09 3.77 2.48
N TYR A 52 10.85 4.13 2.17
CA TYR A 52 10.17 3.77 0.94
C TYR A 52 9.69 5.00 0.18
N LEU A 53 9.79 4.96 -1.15
CA LEU A 53 9.05 5.82 -2.05
C LEU A 53 7.68 5.17 -2.30
N VAL A 54 6.61 5.98 -2.34
CA VAL A 54 5.24 5.47 -2.52
C VAL A 54 4.47 6.33 -3.53
N GLY A 55 3.63 5.69 -4.34
CA GLY A 55 2.80 6.37 -5.33
C GLY A 55 3.63 6.93 -6.48
N ASP A 56 3.36 8.16 -6.89
CA ASP A 56 4.06 8.78 -8.02
C ASP A 56 5.57 8.93 -7.78
N ALA A 57 6.01 9.15 -6.54
CA ALA A 57 7.44 9.18 -6.19
C ALA A 57 8.14 7.84 -6.48
N ALA A 58 7.41 6.72 -6.41
CA ALA A 58 7.95 5.40 -6.70
C ALA A 58 7.94 5.04 -8.19
N ARG A 59 7.32 5.84 -9.06
CA ARG A 59 7.04 5.49 -10.47
C ARG A 59 8.29 5.10 -11.28
N ARG A 60 9.44 5.70 -10.99
CA ARG A 60 10.71 5.40 -11.67
C ARG A 60 11.46 4.18 -11.10
N HIS A 61 11.03 3.67 -9.94
CA HIS A 61 11.78 2.66 -9.17
C HIS A 61 10.97 1.39 -8.93
N ALA A 62 9.64 1.49 -8.86
CA ALA A 62 8.76 0.37 -8.57
C ALA A 62 8.58 -0.53 -9.79
N THR A 63 8.69 -1.84 -9.57
CA THR A 63 8.23 -2.83 -10.53
C THR A 63 6.70 -2.92 -10.47
N PRO A 64 5.98 -2.92 -11.60
CA PRO A 64 4.52 -3.07 -11.61
C PRO A 64 4.07 -4.34 -10.89
N LEU A 65 3.04 -4.25 -10.05
CA LEU A 65 2.54 -5.36 -9.22
C LEU A 65 1.73 -6.43 -10.00
N TRP A 66 1.71 -6.35 -11.33
CA TRP A 66 0.71 -7.01 -12.20
C TRP A 66 0.74 -8.54 -12.22
N SER A 67 1.87 -9.15 -11.84
CA SER A 67 2.04 -10.61 -11.84
C SER A 67 2.08 -11.23 -10.43
N ARG A 68 1.89 -10.45 -9.37
CA ARG A 68 2.12 -10.91 -7.99
C ARG A 68 0.88 -11.49 -7.33
N ASP A 69 1.14 -12.46 -6.46
CA ASP A 69 0.16 -12.96 -5.52
C ASP A 69 0.00 -11.99 -4.34
N LYS A 70 -1.02 -11.12 -4.44
CA LYS A 70 -1.30 -10.06 -3.46
C LYS A 70 -1.50 -10.53 -2.03
N ALA A 71 -1.99 -11.76 -1.83
CA ALA A 71 -2.26 -12.25 -0.48
C ALA A 71 -0.98 -12.53 0.32
N THR A 72 0.12 -12.82 -0.38
CA THR A 72 1.42 -13.17 0.22
C THR A 72 2.51 -12.17 -0.10
N ASP A 73 2.22 -11.17 -0.95
CA ASP A 73 3.18 -10.15 -1.37
C ASP A 73 3.39 -9.11 -0.27
N ALA A 74 4.63 -8.98 0.18
CA ALA A 74 5.00 -8.04 1.24
C ALA A 74 4.76 -6.58 0.83
N ASP A 75 4.86 -6.24 -0.46
CA ASP A 75 4.60 -4.88 -0.94
C ASP A 75 3.12 -4.53 -0.88
N THR A 76 2.23 -5.50 -1.11
CA THR A 76 0.80 -5.34 -0.88
C THR A 76 0.51 -5.03 0.59
N LEU A 77 1.11 -5.76 1.52
CA LEU A 77 0.98 -5.46 2.96
C LEU A 77 1.51 -4.05 3.30
N ARG A 78 2.68 -3.67 2.78
CA ARG A 78 3.24 -2.33 3.00
C ARG A 78 2.31 -1.24 2.46
N LEU A 79 1.71 -1.42 1.29
CA LEU A 79 0.74 -0.47 0.73
C LEU A 79 -0.51 -0.35 1.60
N VAL A 80 -0.96 -1.44 2.22
CA VAL A 80 -2.05 -1.41 3.22
C VAL A 80 -1.66 -0.55 4.42
N LEU A 81 -0.45 -0.75 4.97
CA LEU A 81 0.05 0.03 6.12
C LEU A 81 0.18 1.52 5.78
N VAL A 82 0.74 1.85 4.60
CA VAL A 82 0.86 3.25 4.14
C VAL A 82 -0.51 3.89 4.00
N ALA A 83 -1.48 3.19 3.40
CA ALA A 83 -2.83 3.71 3.27
C ALA A 83 -3.48 3.97 4.63
N ALA A 84 -3.36 3.04 5.58
CA ALA A 84 -3.88 3.21 6.94
C ALA A 84 -3.22 4.39 7.66
N ALA A 85 -1.90 4.52 7.57
CA ALA A 85 -1.15 5.63 8.18
C ALA A 85 -1.55 6.99 7.58
N ARG A 86 -1.69 7.08 6.25
CA ARG A 86 -2.17 8.31 5.58
C ARG A 86 -3.62 8.66 5.94
N LEU A 87 -4.43 7.67 6.30
CA LEU A 87 -5.77 7.91 6.86
C LEU A 87 -5.72 8.43 8.31
N GLY A 88 -4.54 8.53 8.92
CA GLY A 88 -4.34 9.00 10.30
C GLY A 88 -4.46 7.89 11.34
N ALA A 89 -4.35 6.62 10.94
CA ALA A 89 -4.47 5.51 11.87
C ALA A 89 -3.28 5.43 12.82
N THR A 90 -3.56 5.37 14.12
CA THR A 90 -2.57 5.19 15.19
C THR A 90 -3.08 4.15 16.19
N GLY A 91 -2.15 3.39 16.79
CA GLY A 91 -2.48 2.31 17.73
C GLY A 91 -3.19 1.11 17.06
N PRO A 92 -4.06 0.39 17.78
CA PRO A 92 -4.82 -0.72 17.21
C PRO A 92 -5.75 -0.29 16.06
N VAL A 93 -5.60 -0.95 14.91
CA VAL A 93 -6.38 -0.69 13.68
C VAL A 93 -7.10 -1.96 13.25
N THR A 94 -8.39 -1.84 12.96
CA THR A 94 -9.17 -2.88 12.29
C THR A 94 -9.17 -2.56 10.80
N VAL A 95 -8.60 -3.46 10.01
CA VAL A 95 -8.42 -3.29 8.56
C VAL A 95 -9.33 -4.26 7.83
N ALA A 96 -10.21 -3.73 6.99
CA ALA A 96 -10.91 -4.51 5.98
C ALA A 96 -10.12 -4.45 4.66
N THR A 97 -9.80 -5.60 4.08
CA THR A 97 -9.08 -5.72 2.80
C THR A 97 -9.76 -6.72 1.89
N GLY A 98 -9.62 -6.52 0.58
CA GLY A 98 -10.22 -7.38 -0.45
C GLY A 98 -9.20 -8.26 -1.15
N LEU A 99 -9.57 -9.51 -1.41
CA LEU A 99 -8.85 -10.40 -2.33
C LEU A 99 -9.65 -10.58 -3.63
N LYS A 100 -8.97 -11.03 -4.69
CA LYS A 100 -9.67 -11.41 -5.92
C LYS A 100 -10.64 -12.59 -5.64
N PRO A 101 -11.79 -12.65 -6.31
CA PRO A 101 -12.82 -13.69 -6.09
C PRO A 101 -12.27 -15.12 -6.18
N THR A 102 -11.43 -15.42 -7.18
CA THR A 102 -10.82 -16.74 -7.37
C THR A 102 -9.95 -17.20 -6.20
N ARG A 103 -9.44 -16.27 -5.40
CA ARG A 103 -8.66 -16.58 -4.19
C ARG A 103 -9.53 -16.56 -2.95
N LEU A 104 -10.53 -15.69 -2.91
CA LEU A 104 -11.53 -15.65 -1.85
C LEU A 104 -12.26 -17.00 -1.74
N GLU A 105 -12.66 -17.59 -2.87
CA GLU A 105 -13.29 -18.92 -2.92
C GLU A 105 -12.36 -20.07 -2.48
N ARG A 106 -11.05 -19.92 -2.69
CA ARG A 106 -10.06 -20.93 -2.28
C ARG A 106 -9.76 -20.86 -0.79
N ASP A 107 -9.58 -19.66 -0.26
CA ASP A 107 -9.17 -19.43 1.12
C ASP A 107 -10.39 -19.35 2.07
N HIS A 108 -11.58 -19.09 1.53
CA HIS A 108 -12.88 -19.08 2.21
C HIS A 108 -13.95 -19.80 1.35
N PRO A 109 -14.00 -21.14 1.36
CA PRO A 109 -14.87 -21.93 0.48
C PRO A 109 -16.37 -21.69 0.70
N ASP A 110 -16.74 -21.12 1.85
CA ASP A 110 -18.11 -20.75 2.20
C ASP A 110 -18.58 -19.47 1.51
N TYR A 111 -17.66 -18.72 0.89
CA TYR A 111 -17.95 -17.49 0.15
C TYR A 111 -18.14 -17.82 -1.35
N ARG A 112 -19.29 -18.43 -1.68
CA ARG A 112 -19.73 -18.60 -3.08
C ARG A 112 -20.77 -17.54 -3.42
N ALA A 113 -20.54 -16.83 -4.54
CA ALA A 113 -21.53 -15.93 -5.12
C ALA A 113 -22.69 -16.70 -5.76
#